data_AF-A0A7H8L5M0-F1
#
_entry.id   AF-A0A7H8L5M0-F1
#
_cell.length_a   1.000
_cell.length_b   1.000
_cell.length_c   1.000
_cell.angle_alpha   90.00
_cell.angle_beta   90.00
_cell.angle_gamma   90.00
#
_symmetry.space_group_name_H-M   'P 1'
#
loop_
_entity.id
_entity.type
_entity.pdbx_description
1 polymer ?
#
loop_
_entity_poly.entity_id
_entity_poly.type
_entity_poly.pdbx_seq_one_letter_code
_entity_poly.pdbx_strand_id
1 'polypeptide(L)'
;MAIPHPAPLTPRGTLITCPACGAERDWLLTTIGPEVFVRCRCTMEWLEHDLDTKGAIEARLPGPDTEWSSMEEMYRGLGFDGLLAYTYFG
;
A
#
# COMPACT_ATOMS: atom_id res chain seq x y z
N MET A 1 -10.51 -0.03 3.45
CA MET A 1 -9.57 -0.07 4.61
C MET A 1 -8.18 0.31 4.11
N ALA A 2 -7.30 0.86 4.94
CA ALA A 2 -5.92 1.20 4.56
C ALA A 2 -4.92 0.42 5.41
N ILE A 3 -3.97 -0.25 4.75
CA ILE A 3 -3.10 -1.25 5.34
C ILE A 3 -1.66 -0.98 4.88
N PRO A 4 -0.82 -0.38 5.74
CA PRO A 4 0.62 -0.26 5.48
C PRO A 4 1.26 -1.65 5.42
N HIS A 5 2.03 -1.91 4.37
CA HIS A 5 2.70 -3.18 4.13
C HIS A 5 4.18 -2.95 3.77
N PRO A 6 5.10 -3.08 4.75
CA PRO A 6 6.50 -2.74 4.55
C PRO A 6 7.28 -3.77 3.73
N ALA A 7 6.78 -5.01 3.59
CA ALA A 7 7.48 -6.09 2.92
C ALA A 7 7.22 -6.11 1.40
N PRO A 8 8.05 -6.82 0.62
CA PRO A 8 7.75 -7.09 -0.78
C PRO A 8 6.45 -7.89 -0.96
N LEU A 9 5.72 -7.59 -2.03
CA LEU A 9 4.52 -8.31 -2.42
C LEU A 9 4.83 -9.21 -3.60
N THR A 10 4.52 -10.50 -3.49
CA THR A 10 4.77 -11.50 -4.54
C THR A 10 3.49 -12.29 -4.89
N PRO A 11 2.40 -11.63 -5.32
CA PRO A 11 1.18 -12.33 -5.69
C PRO A 11 1.47 -13.32 -6.82
N ARG A 12 1.00 -14.56 -6.65
CA ARG A 12 1.21 -15.67 -7.60
C ARG A 12 2.69 -15.91 -7.97
N GLY A 13 3.63 -15.48 -7.11
CA GLY A 13 5.07 -15.63 -7.32
C GLY A 13 5.74 -14.52 -8.14
N THR A 14 5.01 -13.51 -8.58
CA THR A 14 5.58 -12.36 -9.31
C THR A 14 5.83 -11.21 -8.35
N LEU A 15 7.07 -10.74 -8.25
CA LEU A 15 7.40 -9.56 -7.45
C LEU A 15 6.72 -8.32 -8.03
N ILE A 16 5.96 -7.63 -7.20
CA ILE A 16 5.44 -6.30 -7.51
C ILE A 16 6.57 -5.29 -7.44
N THR A 17 6.67 -4.47 -8.49
CA THR A 17 7.54 -3.30 -8.55
C THR A 17 6.72 -2.08 -8.92
N CYS A 18 7.00 -0.92 -8.32
CA CYS A 18 6.32 0.32 -8.67
C CYS A 18 6.66 0.69 -10.12
N PRO A 19 5.68 0.87 -11.02
CA PRO A 19 5.96 1.17 -12.42
C PRO A 19 6.55 2.57 -12.63
N ALA A 20 6.45 3.46 -11.64
CA ALA A 20 6.96 4.82 -11.72
C ALA A 20 8.39 4.97 -11.17
N CYS A 21 8.72 4.31 -10.06
CA CYS A 21 10.00 4.52 -9.36
C CYS A 21 10.83 3.25 -9.14
N GLY A 22 10.31 2.07 -9.48
CA GLY A 22 11.01 0.79 -9.30
C GLY A 22 11.08 0.27 -7.86
N ALA A 23 10.40 0.91 -6.90
CA ALA A 23 10.30 0.39 -5.52
C ALA A 23 9.77 -1.05 -5.50
N GLU A 24 10.26 -1.89 -4.58
CA GLU A 24 9.85 -3.31 -4.43
C GLU A 24 9.13 -3.59 -3.10
N ARG A 25 9.04 -2.59 -2.22
CA ARG A 25 8.54 -2.69 -0.83
C ARG A 25 7.88 -1.38 -0.39
N ASP A 26 7.48 -1.31 0.88
CA ASP A 26 6.88 -0.11 1.49
C ASP A 26 5.61 0.36 0.77
N TRP A 27 4.60 -0.51 0.78
CA TRP A 27 3.32 -0.35 0.12
C TRP A 27 2.23 0.15 1.05
N LEU A 28 1.24 0.83 0.49
CA LEU A 28 -0.05 1.05 1.13
C LEU A 28 -1.10 0.29 0.33
N LEU A 29 -1.76 -0.67 0.97
CA LEU A 29 -2.89 -1.39 0.39
C LEU A 29 -4.18 -0.70 0.81
N THR A 30 -5.01 -0.30 -0.15
CA THR A 30 -6.35 0.21 0.11
C THR A 30 -7.38 -0.75 -0.46
N THR A 31 -8.36 -1.13 0.36
CA THR A 31 -9.44 -2.04 -0.04
C THR A 31 -10.73 -1.27 -0.25
N ILE A 32 -11.33 -1.43 -1.44
CA ILE A 32 -12.62 -0.86 -1.83
C ILE A 32 -13.50 -2.03 -2.32
N GLY A 33 -14.37 -2.53 -1.44
CA GLY A 33 -15.11 -3.77 -1.72
C GLY A 33 -14.14 -4.96 -1.92
N PRO A 34 -14.21 -5.70 -3.05
CA PRO A 34 -13.30 -6.79 -3.35
C PRO A 34 -11.97 -6.35 -4.00
N GLU A 35 -11.83 -5.06 -4.31
CA GLU A 35 -10.67 -4.52 -5.03
C GLU A 35 -9.58 -4.08 -4.06
N VAL A 36 -8.33 -4.41 -4.41
CA VAL A 36 -7.13 -4.00 -3.69
C VAL A 36 -6.33 -3.05 -4.57
N PHE A 37 -6.15 -1.83 -4.10
CA PHE A 37 -5.27 -0.85 -4.72
C PHE A 37 -3.93 -0.87 -3.99
N VAL A 38 -2.85 -0.84 -4.75
CA VAL A 38 -1.49 -0.72 -4.23
C VAL A 38 -1.02 0.69 -4.50
N ARG A 39 -0.54 1.37 -3.47
CA ARG A 39 0.04 2.70 -3.57
C ARG A 39 1.49 2.69 -3.10
N CYS A 40 2.36 3.26 -3.91
CA CYS A 40 3.76 3.52 -3.58
C CYS A 40 3.92 4.87 -2.87
N ARG A 41 4.99 5.04 -2.08
CA ARG A 41 5.36 6.35 -1.50
C ARG A 41 5.61 7.43 -2.54
N CYS A 42 5.92 7.07 -3.79
CA CYS A 42 6.02 8.01 -4.91
C CYS A 42 4.66 8.45 -5.48
N THR A 43 3.55 8.15 -4.78
CA THR A 43 2.14 8.43 -5.16
C THR A 43 1.56 7.62 -6.30
N MET A 44 2.35 6.78 -6.97
CA MET A 44 1.83 5.86 -8.00
C MET A 44 0.88 4.87 -7.34
N GLU A 45 -0.33 4.78 -7.88
CA GLU A 45 -1.39 3.92 -7.38
C GLU A 45 -2.02 3.15 -8.55
N TRP A 46 -2.31 1.88 -8.33
CA TRP A 46 -2.97 1.04 -9.32
C TRP A 46 -3.84 -0.02 -8.65
N LEU A 47 -4.83 -0.51 -9.40
CA LEU A 47 -5.61 -1.69 -9.03
C LEU A 47 -4.76 -2.94 -9.27
N GLU A 48 -4.56 -3.74 -8.23
CA GLU A 48 -3.81 -4.99 -8.33
C GLU A 48 -4.79 -6.17 -8.35
N HIS A 49 -4.97 -6.76 -9.54
CA HIS A 49 -5.93 -7.84 -9.77
C HIS A 49 -5.52 -9.17 -9.13
N ASP A 50 -4.25 -9.31 -8.76
CA ASP A 50 -3.70 -10.57 -8.26
C ASP A 50 -3.66 -10.63 -6.72
N LEU A 51 -4.05 -9.53 -6.07
CA LEU A 51 -4.24 -9.45 -4.63
C LEU A 51 -5.74 -9.46 -4.32
N ASP A 52 -6.14 -10.37 -3.43
CA ASP A 52 -7.49 -10.36 -2.88
C ASP A 52 -7.52 -9.62 -1.52
N THR A 53 -8.71 -9.16 -1.15
CA THR A 53 -8.96 -8.45 0.12
C THR A 53 -8.53 -9.29 1.33
N LYS A 54 -8.58 -10.63 1.23
CA LYS A 54 -8.23 -11.53 2.33
C LYS A 54 -6.72 -11.48 2.61
N GLY A 55 -5.89 -11.62 1.59
CA GLY A 55 -4.44 -11.53 1.70
C GLY A 55 -3.99 -10.14 2.17
N ALA A 56 -4.66 -9.08 1.70
CA ALA A 56 -4.41 -7.72 2.19
C ALA A 56 -4.71 -7.57 3.69
N ILE A 57 -5.81 -8.16 4.18
CA ILE A 57 -6.17 -8.14 5.61
C ILE A 57 -5.18 -8.98 6.44
N GLU A 58 -4.78 -10.15 5.97
CA GLU A 58 -3.77 -10.98 6.66
C GLU A 58 -2.42 -10.27 6.77
N ALA A 59 -2.09 -9.44 5.79
CA ALA A 59 -0.89 -8.62 5.76
C ALA A 59 -0.94 -7.39 6.69
N ARG A 60 -2.07 -7.15 7.38
CA ARG A 60 -2.27 -6.01 8.25
C ARG A 60 -1.49 -6.15 9.55
N LEU A 61 -0.59 -5.19 9.80
CA LEU A 61 0.05 -5.07 11.10
C LEU A 61 -0.97 -4.70 12.19
N PRO A 62 -0.86 -5.27 13.40
CA PRO A 62 -1.73 -4.90 14.52
C PRO A 62 -1.54 -3.42 14.86
N GLY A 63 -2.65 -2.71 15.04
CA GLY A 63 -2.65 -1.28 15.35
C GLY A 63 -4.07 -0.71 15.43
N PRO A 64 -4.23 0.48 16.02
CA PRO A 64 -5.54 1.11 16.14
C PRO A 64 -6.12 1.38 14.75
N ASP A 65 -7.43 1.12 14.59
CA ASP A 65 -8.17 1.68 13.46
C ASP A 65 -8.14 3.20 13.61
N THR A 66 -7.43 3.86 12.69
CA THR A 66 -7.42 5.33 12.62
C THR A 66 -8.51 5.75 11.64
N GLU A 67 -9.48 6.51 12.13
CA GLU A 67 -10.44 7.19 11.27
C GLU A 67 -9.79 8.44 10.67
N TRP A 68 -9.87 8.55 9.34
CA TRP A 68 -9.32 9.68 8.59
C TRP A 68 -10.47 10.51 8.03
N SER A 69 -10.35 11.83 8.04
CA SER A 69 -11.40 12.69 7.48
C SER A 69 -11.43 12.69 5.94
N SER A 70 -10.32 12.30 5.31
CA SER A 70 -10.17 12.20 3.85
C SER A 70 -9.06 11.22 3.47
N MET A 71 -9.05 10.80 2.19
CA MET A 71 -7.96 9.98 1.63
C MET A 71 -6.62 10.72 1.63
N GLU A 72 -6.61 12.04 1.41
CA GLU A 72 -5.39 12.84 1.43
C GLU A 72 -4.75 12.88 2.83
N GLU A 73 -5.55 13.05 3.88
CA GLU A 73 -5.05 12.98 5.26
C GLU A 73 -4.50 11.61 5.59
N MET A 74 -5.19 10.55 5.16
CA MET A 74 -4.72 9.17 5.31
C MET A 74 -3.37 8.96 4.61
N TYR A 75 -3.23 9.38 3.35
CA TYR A 75 -1.96 9.25 2.63
C TYR A 75 -0.85 10.03 3.33
N ARG A 76 -1.11 11.25 3.78
CA ARG A 76 -0.12 12.06 4.52
C ARG A 76 0.26 11.43 5.85
N GLY A 77 -0.72 11.02 6.65
CA GLY A 77 -0.51 10.43 7.97
C GLY A 77 0.23 9.08 7.91
N LEU A 78 0.09 8.35 6.82
CA LEU A 78 0.81 7.08 6.58
C LEU A 78 2.13 7.26 5.79
N GLY A 79 2.43 8.47 5.29
CA GLY A 79 3.65 8.78 4.54
C GLY A 79 3.65 8.31 3.07
N PHE A 80 2.48 8.30 2.44
CA PHE A 80 2.23 7.94 1.03
C PHE A 80 1.75 9.14 0.17
N ASP A 81 2.08 10.35 0.61
CA ASP A 81 1.74 11.62 -0.06
C ASP A 81 2.83 12.14 -1.02
N GLY A 82 3.92 11.38 -1.21
CA GLY A 82 5.03 11.75 -2.08
C GLY A 82 6.27 12.25 -1.33
N LEU A 83 6.13 12.70 -0.08
CA LEU A 83 7.24 13.28 0.68
C LEU A 83 8.37 12.27 0.93
N LEU A 84 8.01 10.99 1.06
CA LEU A 84 8.92 9.88 1.31
C LEU A 84 9.18 9.03 0.06
N ALA A 85 9.00 9.62 -1.14
CA ALA A 85 9.41 8.96 -2.38
C ALA A 85 10.90 8.54 -2.28
N TYR A 86 11.21 7.33 -2.75
CA TYR A 86 12.55 6.73 -2.70
C TYR A 86 13.12 6.49 -1.28
N THR A 87 12.30 6.61 -0.23
CA THR A 87 12.68 6.26 1.14
C THR A 87 12.13 4.88 1.50
N TYR A 88 13.00 4.01 2.01
CA TYR A 88 12.67 2.64 2.39
C TYR A 88 13.05 2.44 3.86
N PHE A 89 12.12 1.96 4.67
CA PHE A 89 12.36 1.74 6.10
C PHE A 89 12.66 0.27 6.35
N GLY A 90 13.83 -0.02 6.90
CA GLY A 90 14.33 -1.38 7.19
C GLY A 90 13.67 -2.05 8.38
#